data_AF-A0A954FDW5-F1
#
_entry.id   AF-A0A954FDW5-F1
#
_cell.length_a   1.000
_cell.length_b   1.000
_cell.length_c   1.000
_cell.angle_alpha   90.00
_cell.angle_beta   90.00
_cell.angle_gamma   90.00
#
_symmetry.space_group_name_H-M   'P 1'
#
loop_
_entity.id
_entity.type
_entity.pdbx_description
1 polymer ?
#
loop_
_entity_poly.entity_id
_entity_poly.type
_entity_poly.pdbx_seq_one_letter_code
_entity_poly.pdbx_strand_id
1 'polypeptide(L)'
;MTTEESSSIENLWQEIEELVLGLAQLARTDISSQKFYSELLDRAVRGISAQGGVLWVPDAAGNLEPQQQRGVHPEKNGEAALNE
;
A
#
# COMPACT_ATOMS: atom_id res chain seq x y z
N MET A 1 -13.07 -31.68 -0.86
CA MET A 1 -12.70 -30.41 -0.23
C MET A 1 -12.20 -30.77 1.16
N THR A 2 -10.88 -30.85 1.31
CA THR A 2 -10.23 -31.31 2.55
C THR A 2 -10.27 -30.17 3.57
N THR A 3 -10.37 -30.51 4.85
CA THR A 3 -10.45 -29.58 5.98
C THR A 3 -9.32 -28.52 5.99
N GLU A 4 -8.18 -28.81 5.36
CA GLU A 4 -7.01 -27.92 5.24
C GLU A 4 -7.22 -26.74 4.25
N GLU A 5 -7.98 -26.93 3.16
CA GLU A 5 -8.30 -25.82 2.25
C GLU A 5 -9.27 -24.83 2.92
N SER A 6 -10.24 -25.35 3.68
CA SER A 6 -11.19 -24.53 4.43
C SER A 6 -10.50 -23.67 5.49
N SER A 7 -9.51 -24.22 6.22
CA SER A 7 -8.72 -23.42 7.18
C SER A 7 -7.85 -22.37 6.51
N SER A 8 -7.31 -22.65 5.32
CA SER A 8 -6.44 -21.72 4.59
C SER A 8 -7.22 -20.50 4.09
N ILE A 9 -8.45 -20.72 3.61
CA ILE A 9 -9.36 -19.65 3.18
C ILE A 9 -9.80 -18.80 4.37
N GLU A 10 -10.15 -19.42 5.50
CA GLU A 10 -10.53 -18.71 6.72
C GLU A 10 -9.41 -17.78 7.21
N ASN A 11 -8.16 -18.27 7.22
CA ASN A 11 -7.00 -17.46 7.60
C ASN A 11 -6.79 -16.27 6.66
N LEU A 12 -6.92 -16.48 5.34
CA LEU A 12 -6.79 -15.40 4.36
C LEU A 12 -7.87 -14.33 4.56
N TRP A 13 -9.11 -14.73 4.88
CA TRP A 13 -10.18 -13.77 5.18
C TRP A 13 -9.89 -12.96 6.43
N GLN A 14 -9.38 -13.60 7.49
CA GLN A 14 -8.97 -12.89 8.72
C GLN A 14 -7.87 -11.87 8.43
N GLU A 15 -6.87 -12.20 7.62
CA GLU A 15 -5.81 -11.26 7.23
C GLU A 15 -6.37 -10.03 6.50
N ILE A 16 -7.33 -10.22 5.60
CA ILE A 16 -8.00 -9.11 4.88
C ILE A 16 -8.82 -8.26 5.85
N GLU A 17 -9.58 -8.87 6.76
CA GLU A 17 -10.36 -8.14 7.76
C GLU A 17 -9.47 -7.31 8.69
N GLU A 18 -8.36 -7.87 9.17
CA GLU A 18 -7.39 -7.17 10.00
C GLU A 18 -6.81 -5.94 9.28
N LEU A 19 -6.47 -6.09 8.00
CA LEU A 19 -5.99 -4.99 7.16
C LEU A 19 -7.04 -3.87 7.04
N VAL A 20 -8.29 -4.22 6.72
CA VAL A 20 -9.39 -3.25 6.56
C VAL A 20 -9.70 -2.55 7.88
N LEU A 21 -9.78 -3.29 8.98
CA LEU A 21 -10.01 -2.73 10.32
C LEU A 21 -8.87 -1.81 10.74
N GLY A 22 -7.63 -2.19 10.45
CA GLY A 22 -6.45 -1.36 10.71
C GLY A 22 -6.49 -0.04 9.94
N LEU A 23 -6.92 -0.05 8.68
CA LEU A 23 -7.10 1.18 7.89
C LEU A 23 -8.23 2.06 8.44
N ALA A 24 -9.36 1.46 8.83
CA ALA A 24 -10.48 2.19 9.41
C ALA A 24 -10.10 2.86 10.75
N GLN A 25 -9.28 2.20 11.58
CA GLN A 25 -8.74 2.78 12.81
C GLN A 25 -7.76 3.91 12.52
N LEU A 26 -6.84 3.70 11.58
CA LEU A 26 -5.86 4.70 11.16
C LEU A 26 -6.55 6.00 10.71
N ALA A 27 -7.62 5.89 9.91
CA ALA A 27 -8.39 7.03 9.42
C ALA A 27 -9.12 7.84 10.51
N ARG A 28 -9.32 7.25 11.69
CA ARG A 28 -9.95 7.91 12.86
C ARG A 28 -8.93 8.47 13.84
N THR A 29 -7.64 8.26 13.61
CA THR A 29 -6.59 8.70 14.52
C THR A 29 -6.22 10.16 14.21
N ASP A 30 -5.99 10.96 15.25
CA ASP A 30 -5.49 12.33 15.09
C ASP A 30 -3.98 12.30 14.80
N ILE A 31 -3.64 12.11 13.52
CA ILE A 31 -2.27 12.06 13.01
C ILE A 31 -2.13 13.01 11.82
N SER A 32 -0.90 13.48 11.57
CA SER A 32 -0.63 14.28 10.38
C SER A 32 -0.93 13.50 9.11
N SER A 33 -1.38 14.21 8.07
CA SER A 33 -1.67 13.61 6.75
C SER A 33 -0.46 12.84 6.20
N GLN A 34 0.75 13.37 6.37
CA GLN A 34 1.97 12.71 5.92
C GLN A 34 2.20 11.35 6.60
N LYS A 35 1.94 11.27 7.91
CA LYS A 35 2.02 10.02 8.66
C LYS A 35 0.90 9.07 8.25
N PHE A 36 -0.32 9.57 8.10
CA PHE A 36 -1.45 8.78 7.61
C PHE A 36 -1.14 8.13 6.25
N TYR A 37 -0.64 8.90 5.29
CA TYR A 37 -0.31 8.42 3.96
C TYR A 37 0.80 7.39 3.93
N SER A 38 1.84 7.58 4.76
CA SER A 38 2.90 6.58 4.92
C SER A 38 2.32 5.25 5.43
N GLU A 39 1.54 5.31 6.50
CA GLU A 39 0.94 4.15 7.16
C GLU A 39 -0.09 3.42 6.27
N LEU A 40 -0.85 4.17 5.46
CA LEU A 40 -1.77 3.64 4.47
C LEU A 40 -1.03 2.88 3.37
N LEU A 41 -0.01 3.50 2.75
CA LEU A 41 0.79 2.88 1.71
C LEU A 41 1.51 1.62 2.24
N ASP A 42 1.98 1.69 3.48
CA ASP A 42 2.64 0.57 4.16
C ASP A 42 1.70 -0.65 4.25
N ARG A 43 0.48 -0.45 4.75
CA ARG A 43 -0.51 -1.51 4.89
C ARG A 43 -0.99 -2.03 3.54
N ALA A 44 -1.24 -1.15 2.58
CA ALA A 44 -1.70 -1.54 1.25
C ALA A 44 -0.67 -2.43 0.53
N VAL A 45 0.62 -2.05 0.52
CA VAL A 45 1.68 -2.84 -0.13
C VAL A 45 1.85 -4.20 0.53
N ARG A 46 1.79 -4.29 1.87
CA ARG A 46 1.82 -5.58 2.57
C ARG A 46 0.60 -6.43 2.25
N GLY A 47 -0.59 -5.83 2.32
CA GLY A 47 -1.85 -6.54 2.18
C GLY A 47 -2.05 -7.17 0.80
N ILE A 48 -1.49 -6.58 -0.24
CA ILE A 48 -1.53 -7.13 -1.60
C ILE A 48 -0.26 -7.89 -1.99
N SER A 49 0.69 -8.05 -1.06
CA SER A 49 2.02 -8.62 -1.33
C SER A 49 2.74 -7.97 -2.52
N ALA A 50 2.59 -6.65 -2.69
CA ALA A 50 3.26 -5.91 -3.75
C ALA A 50 4.75 -5.71 -3.44
N GLN A 51 5.56 -5.59 -4.50
CA GLN A 51 6.98 -5.25 -4.39
C GLN A 51 7.19 -3.81 -3.89
N GLY A 52 6.22 -2.93 -4.17
CA GLY A 52 6.24 -1.55 -3.74
C GLY A 52 5.00 -0.76 -4.19
N GLY A 53 4.98 0.53 -3.87
CA GLY A 53 3.99 1.48 -4.34
C GLY A 53 4.45 2.93 -4.17
N VAL A 54 3.75 3.83 -4.86
CA VAL A 54 3.91 5.29 -4.75
C VAL A 54 2.53 5.89 -4.52
N LEU A 55 2.45 6.88 -3.63
CA LEU A 55 1.26 7.70 -3.42
C LEU A 55 1.49 9.08 -4.03
N TRP A 56 0.68 9.41 -5.03
CA TRP A 56 0.59 10.76 -5.59
C TRP A 56 -0.54 11.53 -4.93
N VAL A 57 -0.25 12.74 -4.48
CA VAL A 57 -1.23 13.64 -3.87
C VAL A 57 -1.20 14.95 -4.64
N PRO A 58 -2.36 15.54 -4.96
CA PRO A 58 -2.40 16.84 -5.60
C PRO A 58 -1.83 17.92 -4.69
N ASP A 59 -1.00 18.80 -5.26
CA ASP A 59 -0.57 20.05 -4.65
C ASP A 59 -1.72 21.09 -4.65
N ALA A 60 -1.44 22.29 -4.13
CA ALA A 60 -2.41 23.38 -4.12
C ALA A 60 -2.83 23.87 -5.53
N ALA A 61 -2.04 23.57 -6.56
CA ALA A 61 -2.29 23.89 -7.95
C ALA A 61 -2.96 22.73 -8.73
N GLY A 62 -3.15 21.57 -8.09
CA GLY A 62 -3.73 20.36 -8.69
C GLY A 62 -2.72 19.46 -9.41
N ASN A 63 -1.42 19.76 -9.37
CA ASN A 63 -0.40 18.88 -9.92
C ASN A 63 -0.17 17.68 -8.99
N LEU A 64 -0.03 16.49 -9.56
CA LEU A 64 0.24 15.29 -8.78
C LEU A 64 1.73 15.22 -8.41
N GLU A 65 2.03 15.26 -7.12
CA GLU A 65 3.39 15.08 -6.60
C GLU A 65 3.50 13.76 -5.83
N PRO A 66 4.59 12.98 -6.00
CA PRO A 66 4.82 11.79 -5.21
C PRO A 66 5.14 12.19 -3.75
N GLN A 67 4.20 11.92 -2.84
CA GLN A 67 4.36 12.24 -1.42
C GLN A 67 4.99 11.09 -0.63
N GLN A 68 4.76 9.85 -1.04
CA GLN A 68 5.29 8.66 -0.38
C GLN A 68 5.66 7.58 -1.38
N GLN A 69 6.74 6.87 -1.11
CA GLN A 69 7.22 5.76 -1.93
C GLN A 69 7.70 4.64 -1.02
N ARG A 70 7.41 3.39 -1.39
CA ARG A 70 7.85 2.23 -0.62
C ARG A 70 8.19 1.08 -1.56
N GLY A 71 9.39 0.52 -1.47
CA GLY A 71 9.83 -0.62 -2.29
C GLY A 71 9.99 -0.34 -3.79
N VAL A 72 9.67 0.88 -4.25
CA VAL A 72 9.90 1.32 -5.63
C VAL A 72 11.21 2.09 -5.67
N HIS A 73 12.13 1.65 -6.54
CA HIS A 73 13.30 2.42 -6.97
C HIS A 73 13.00 3.00 -8.37
N PRO A 74 12.25 4.12 -8.48
CA PRO A 74 11.88 4.68 -9.78
C PRO A 74 13.11 5.06 -10.62
N GLU A 75 14.24 5.38 -10.00
CA GLU A 75 15.49 5.74 -10.67
C GLU A 75 16.09 4.62 -11.54
N LYS A 76 15.73 3.35 -11.32
CA LYS A 76 16.28 2.22 -12.10
C LYS A 76 15.38 1.74 -13.23
N ASN A 77 14.09 2.01 -13.17
CA ASN A 77 13.13 1.48 -14.16
C ASN A 77 12.98 2.37 -15.41
N GLY A 78 13.48 3.61 -15.38
CA GLY A 78 13.45 4.53 -16.54
C GLY A 78 14.66 4.40 -17.49
N GLU A 79 15.83 3.97 -17.00
CA GLU A 79 17.07 3.91 -17.81
C GLU A 79 17.24 2.57 -18.56
N ALA A 80 16.53 1.51 -18.16
CA ALA A 80 16.65 0.20 -18.80
C ALA A 80 15.88 0.05 -20.12
N ALA A 81 14.94 0.97 -20.44
CA ALA A 81 14.05 0.84 -21.58
C ALA A 81 14.46 1.64 -22.84
N LEU A 82 15.60 2.35 -22.81
CA LEU A 82 16.03 3.22 -23.92
C LEU A 82 17.34 2.79 -24.60
N ASN A 83 17.91 1.63 -24.26
CA ASN A 83 19.12 1.11 -24.88
C ASN A 83 18.94 -0.36 -25.31
N GLU A 84 18.16 -0.61 -26.35
CA GLU A 84 18.27 -1.78 -27.22
C GLU A 84 18.43 -1.33 -28.67
#